data_AF-A0A168M593-F1
#
_entry.id   AF-A0A168M593-F1
#
_cell.length_a   1.000
_cell.length_b   1.000
_cell.length_c   1.000
_cell.angle_alpha   90.00
_cell.angle_beta   90.00
_cell.angle_gamma   90.00
#
_symmetry.space_group_name_H-M   'P 1'
#
loop_
_entity.id
_entity.type
_entity.pdbx_description
1 polymer ?
#
loop_
_entity_poly.entity_id
_entity_poly.type
_entity_poly.pdbx_seq_one_letter_code
_entity_poly.pdbx_strand_id
1 'polypeptide(L)'
;MTTVSSVADVDAWIAQLSECKQLSENDVKRLCEKAREILETESNVQSVRCPVTVCGDIHGQFHDLQELFRIGGNSPDTNYLFMGDYVDRGYYSVETVTLLVALKVRYKDRITILRGNHESRQITQVYGFYDECLRKYGNANVWKTFTDLFDYLPLTALIEDQIFCLHGGLSPSIDSLDQIRTLDRIQEVPHEGPMCDLLWSDPDDRCGWGISPRGAGYTFGQDIAETFNHNNGLTLVARAHQLVMEGYNWSHDRNVVTIFSAPNYCYRCGNQAAIMEIDEHLKYTFLQFDPAPRKGEPHVTRRTPDYFL
;
A
#
# COMPACT_ATOMS: atom_id res chain seq x y z
N MET A 1 11.27 31.70 3.89
CA MET A 1 12.49 30.97 3.53
C MET A 1 12.28 29.53 3.97
N THR A 2 11.88 28.65 3.05
CA THR A 2 11.73 27.22 3.31
C THR A 2 13.12 26.63 3.48
N THR A 3 13.49 26.29 4.71
CA THR A 3 14.73 25.58 4.99
C THR A 3 14.62 24.17 4.41
N VAL A 4 15.38 23.91 3.34
CA VAL A 4 15.50 22.58 2.72
C VAL A 4 15.90 21.59 3.81
N SER A 5 15.05 20.60 4.11
CA SER A 5 15.41 19.57 5.11
C SER A 5 16.60 18.77 4.60
N SER A 6 17.58 18.59 5.47
CA SER A 6 18.81 17.86 5.17
C SER A 6 18.58 16.34 5.24
N VAL A 7 19.52 15.53 4.72
CA VAL A 7 19.50 14.07 4.92
C VAL A 7 19.49 13.72 6.42
N ALA A 8 20.21 14.50 7.24
CA ALA A 8 20.24 14.31 8.68
C ALA A 8 18.87 14.57 9.34
N ASP A 9 18.06 15.49 8.79
CA ASP A 9 16.69 15.73 9.27
C ASP A 9 15.83 14.49 9.05
N VAL A 10 15.94 13.85 7.87
CA VAL A 10 15.14 12.67 7.51
C VAL A 10 15.57 11.45 8.33
N ASP A 11 16.87 11.26 8.56
CA ASP A 11 17.38 10.18 9.43
C ASP A 11 16.85 10.34 10.87
N ALA A 12 16.83 11.57 11.40
CA ALA A 12 16.26 11.87 12.71
C ALA A 12 14.74 11.61 12.77
N TRP A 13 14.01 11.97 11.71
CA TRP A 13 12.58 11.67 11.59
C TRP A 13 12.31 10.17 11.58
N ILE A 14 13.08 9.38 10.81
CA ILE A 14 12.95 7.91 10.77
C ILE A 14 13.20 7.32 12.15
N ALA A 15 14.24 7.78 12.86
CA ALA A 15 14.52 7.32 14.22
C ALA A 15 13.37 7.61 15.19
N GLN A 16 12.83 8.84 15.15
CA GLN A 16 11.66 9.22 15.96
C GLN A 16 10.42 8.37 15.62
N LEU A 17 10.12 8.20 14.33
CA LEU A 17 8.97 7.43 13.88
C LEU A 17 9.09 5.95 14.24
N SER A 18 10.29 5.38 14.23
CA SER A 18 10.56 4.00 14.64
C SER A 18 10.20 3.74 16.12
N GLU A 19 10.16 4.80 16.94
CA GLU A 19 9.66 4.74 18.32
C GLU A 19 8.14 4.96 18.43
N CYS A 20 7.41 4.92 17.31
CA CYS A 20 5.97 5.20 17.21
C CYS A 20 5.60 6.61 17.68
N LYS A 21 6.43 7.61 17.36
CA LYS A 21 6.18 9.02 17.68
C LYS A 21 5.92 9.83 16.41
N GLN A 22 4.72 10.39 16.30
CA GLN A 22 4.35 11.26 15.18
C GLN A 22 5.30 12.47 15.04
N LEU A 23 5.51 12.96 13.81
CA LEU A 23 6.23 14.20 13.55
C LEU A 23 5.34 15.43 13.84
N SER A 24 5.95 16.61 13.93
CA SER A 24 5.21 17.88 13.99
C SER A 24 4.49 18.17 12.66
N GLU A 25 3.41 18.96 12.69
CA GLU A 25 2.68 19.35 11.46
C GLU A 25 3.60 19.98 10.40
N ASN A 26 4.55 20.82 10.84
CA ASN A 26 5.53 21.46 9.96
C ASN A 26 6.50 20.45 9.33
N ASP A 27 6.93 19.45 10.09
CA ASP A 27 7.84 18.41 9.58
C ASP A 27 7.12 17.45 8.63
N VAL A 28 5.86 17.10 8.91
CA VAL A 28 5.01 16.35 7.96
C VAL A 28 4.89 17.11 6.65
N LYS A 29 4.60 18.41 6.70
CA LYS A 29 4.53 19.25 5.50
C LYS A 29 5.84 19.24 4.70
N ARG A 30 6.97 19.46 5.38
CA ARG A 30 8.31 19.42 4.74
C ARG A 30 8.62 18.05 4.14
N LEU A 31 8.22 16.97 4.82
CA LEU A 31 8.40 15.62 4.33
C LEU A 31 7.57 15.35 3.07
N CYS A 32 6.28 15.69 3.08
CA CYS A 32 5.39 15.50 1.93
C CYS A 32 5.79 16.36 0.73
N GLU A 33 6.29 17.58 0.93
CA GLU A 33 6.84 18.42 -0.14
C GLU A 33 8.00 17.72 -0.87
N LYS A 34 8.92 17.10 -0.12
CA LYS A 34 10.04 16.31 -0.69
C LYS A 34 9.57 15.03 -1.35
N ALA A 35 8.61 14.33 -0.75
CA ALA A 35 8.06 13.11 -1.32
C ALA A 35 7.37 13.39 -2.65
N ARG A 36 6.64 14.51 -2.77
CA ARG A 36 6.01 14.95 -4.01
C ARG A 36 7.04 15.16 -5.13
N GLU A 37 8.16 15.83 -4.86
CA GLU A 37 9.26 16.03 -5.83
C GLU A 37 9.81 14.71 -6.38
N ILE A 38 9.77 13.63 -5.59
CA ILE A 38 10.18 12.29 -6.02
C ILE A 38 9.05 11.62 -6.81
N LEU A 39 7.87 11.52 -6.20
CA LEU A 39 6.74 10.78 -6.74
C LEU A 39 6.19 11.38 -8.04
N GLU A 40 6.31 12.69 -8.27
CA GLU A 40 5.90 13.31 -9.55
C GLU A 40 6.72 12.82 -10.74
N THR A 41 7.95 12.37 -10.50
CA THR A 41 8.85 11.86 -11.55
C THR A 41 8.68 10.36 -11.82
N GLU A 42 7.94 9.66 -10.95
CA GLU A 42 7.70 8.22 -11.07
C GLU A 42 6.57 7.92 -12.06
N SER A 43 6.66 6.76 -12.71
CA SER A 43 5.71 6.32 -13.73
C SER A 43 4.46 5.72 -13.07
N ASN A 44 3.30 5.76 -13.74
CA ASN A 44 2.12 4.99 -13.29
C ASN A 44 2.40 3.47 -13.26
N VAL A 45 3.33 3.02 -14.11
CA VAL A 45 3.91 1.68 -14.11
C VAL A 45 5.36 1.82 -13.70
N GLN A 46 5.62 1.81 -12.40
CA GLN A 46 6.93 2.07 -11.84
C GLN A 46 7.84 0.84 -11.98
N SER A 47 8.96 0.97 -12.69
CA SER A 47 9.94 -0.11 -12.82
C SER A 47 10.62 -0.38 -11.48
N VAL A 48 10.72 -1.66 -11.12
CA VAL A 48 11.37 -2.14 -9.89
C VAL A 48 12.34 -3.26 -10.25
N ARG A 49 13.51 -3.28 -9.63
CA ARG A 49 14.53 -4.32 -9.82
C ARG A 49 14.54 -5.29 -8.66
N CYS A 50 14.92 -6.53 -8.96
CA CYS A 50 15.23 -7.54 -7.96
C CYS A 50 16.63 -7.31 -7.35
N PRO A 51 16.89 -7.83 -6.13
CA PRO A 51 15.93 -8.46 -5.23
C PRO A 51 14.96 -7.43 -4.61
N VAL A 52 13.73 -7.84 -4.28
CA VAL A 52 12.72 -6.97 -3.65
C VAL A 52 11.73 -7.76 -2.80
N THR A 53 11.30 -7.17 -1.68
CA THR A 53 10.25 -7.69 -0.82
C THR A 53 8.94 -6.95 -1.09
N VAL A 54 7.92 -7.69 -1.51
CA VAL A 54 6.59 -7.17 -1.86
C VAL A 54 5.65 -7.32 -0.66
N CYS A 55 4.97 -6.23 -0.31
CA CYS A 55 4.07 -6.12 0.83
C CYS A 55 2.68 -5.66 0.39
N GLY A 56 1.64 -6.23 1.00
CA GLY A 56 0.26 -5.80 0.83
C GLY A 56 -0.16 -4.75 1.86
N ASP A 57 -1.45 -4.79 2.23
CA ASP A 57 -2.11 -3.84 3.12
C ASP A 57 -1.47 -3.79 4.51
N ILE A 58 -1.40 -2.58 5.10
CA ILE A 58 -0.83 -2.32 6.44
C ILE A 58 -1.87 -1.72 7.40
N HIS A 59 -2.75 -0.84 6.90
CA HIS A 59 -3.89 -0.29 7.62
C HIS A 59 -3.59 0.24 9.02
N GLY A 60 -2.56 1.10 9.15
CA GLY A 60 -2.22 1.75 10.41
C GLY A 60 -1.84 0.80 11.55
N GLN A 61 -1.53 -0.47 11.27
CA GLN A 61 -1.03 -1.44 12.25
C GLN A 61 0.50 -1.29 12.41
N PHE A 62 0.92 -0.13 12.94
CA PHE A 62 2.34 0.26 13.02
C PHE A 62 3.24 -0.77 13.70
N HIS A 63 2.78 -1.41 14.78
CA HIS A 63 3.58 -2.41 15.48
C HIS A 63 3.79 -3.68 14.65
N ASP A 64 2.83 -4.03 13.79
CA ASP A 64 2.95 -5.14 12.86
C ASP A 64 3.82 -4.77 11.65
N LEU A 65 3.81 -3.50 11.22
CA LEU A 65 4.81 -2.99 10.27
C LEU A 65 6.25 -3.10 10.81
N GLN A 66 6.45 -2.84 12.11
CA GLN A 66 7.76 -3.04 12.74
C GLN A 66 8.15 -4.52 12.76
N GLU A 67 7.20 -5.44 12.93
CA GLU A 67 7.45 -6.88 12.85
C GLU A 67 7.78 -7.31 11.40
N LEU A 68 7.06 -6.77 10.42
CA LEU A 68 7.34 -6.95 8.99
C LEU A 68 8.80 -6.62 8.67
N PHE A 69 9.33 -5.49 9.15
CA PHE A 69 10.74 -5.15 8.95
C PHE A 69 11.73 -6.05 9.72
N ARG A 70 11.34 -6.65 10.86
CA ARG A 70 12.18 -7.65 11.54
C ARG A 70 12.29 -8.94 10.75
N ILE A 71 11.22 -9.32 10.04
CA ILE A 71 11.15 -10.55 9.26
C ILE A 71 11.81 -10.37 7.89
N GLY A 72 11.39 -9.35 7.14
CA GLY A 72 11.90 -9.08 5.79
C GLY A 72 13.25 -8.37 5.76
N GLY A 73 13.72 -7.85 6.90
CA GLY A 73 14.96 -7.08 7.00
C GLY A 73 14.75 -5.56 6.86
N ASN A 74 15.66 -4.77 7.43
CA ASN A 74 15.51 -3.32 7.45
C ASN A 74 15.91 -2.67 6.10
N SER A 75 15.24 -1.58 5.74
CA SER A 75 15.73 -0.66 4.71
C SER A 75 16.93 0.15 5.26
N PRO A 76 18.00 0.41 4.48
CA PRO A 76 18.14 0.21 3.04
C PRO A 76 18.76 -1.12 2.59
N ASP A 77 19.04 -2.04 3.53
CA ASP A 77 19.69 -3.32 3.20
C ASP A 77 18.76 -4.20 2.36
N THR A 78 17.45 -4.14 2.64
CA THR A 78 16.40 -4.80 1.85
C THR A 78 15.61 -3.78 1.03
N ASN A 79 15.33 -4.11 -0.23
CA ASN A 79 14.46 -3.32 -1.11
C ASN A 79 12.99 -3.70 -0.89
N TYR A 80 12.09 -2.72 -0.92
CA TYR A 80 10.67 -2.93 -0.65
C TYR A 80 9.77 -2.38 -1.74
N LEU A 81 8.65 -3.07 -1.98
CA LEU A 81 7.51 -2.59 -2.76
C LEU A 81 6.25 -2.78 -1.92
N PHE A 82 5.64 -1.69 -1.48
CA PHE A 82 4.36 -1.73 -0.80
C PHE A 82 3.23 -1.41 -1.78
N MET A 83 2.16 -2.23 -1.76
CA MET A 83 1.09 -2.16 -2.74
C MET A 83 -0.06 -1.20 -2.40
N GLY A 84 -0.04 -0.56 -1.23
CA GLY A 84 -1.07 0.42 -0.83
C GLY A 84 -1.68 0.13 0.54
N ASP A 85 -2.75 0.86 0.86
CA ASP A 85 -3.54 0.74 2.09
C ASP A 85 -2.68 0.83 3.35
N TYR A 86 -2.01 1.97 3.48
CA TYR A 86 -1.17 2.32 4.62
C TYR A 86 -2.00 2.83 5.80
N VAL A 87 -3.13 3.45 5.49
CA VAL A 87 -3.98 4.20 6.42
C VAL A 87 -5.32 3.51 6.67
N ASP A 88 -6.09 4.12 7.57
CA ASP A 88 -7.41 3.68 8.03
C ASP A 88 -7.39 2.38 8.83
N ARG A 89 -8.50 2.14 9.54
CA ARG A 89 -8.75 1.02 10.43
C ARG A 89 -7.83 1.01 11.65
N GLY A 90 -6.52 0.85 11.51
CA GLY A 90 -5.58 0.87 12.63
C GLY A 90 -5.49 2.22 13.36
N TYR A 91 -4.90 2.22 14.55
CA TYR A 91 -4.82 3.40 15.42
C TYR A 91 -3.62 4.31 15.13
N TYR A 92 -2.70 3.85 14.27
CA TYR A 92 -1.38 4.43 14.03
C TYR A 92 -1.14 4.65 12.53
N SER A 93 -2.18 5.04 11.79
CA SER A 93 -2.07 5.35 10.36
C SER A 93 -1.11 6.51 10.12
N VAL A 94 -1.11 7.54 10.98
CA VAL A 94 -0.20 8.68 10.91
C VAL A 94 1.24 8.23 10.98
N GLU A 95 1.63 7.44 11.99
CA GLU A 95 3.01 6.97 12.13
C GLU A 95 3.40 6.03 10.98
N THR A 96 2.47 5.16 10.57
CA THR A 96 2.66 4.19 9.48
C THR A 96 2.99 4.89 8.17
N VAL A 97 2.11 5.78 7.70
CA VAL A 97 2.30 6.47 6.43
C VAL A 97 3.48 7.45 6.49
N THR A 98 3.68 8.12 7.62
CA THR A 98 4.82 9.04 7.79
C THR A 98 6.16 8.28 7.71
N LEU A 99 6.25 7.09 8.32
CA LEU A 99 7.46 6.27 8.27
C LEU A 99 7.75 5.79 6.84
N LEU A 100 6.75 5.28 6.13
CA LEU A 100 6.92 4.81 4.75
C LEU A 100 7.32 5.94 3.80
N VAL A 101 6.72 7.13 3.95
CA VAL A 101 7.09 8.32 3.17
C VAL A 101 8.50 8.81 3.55
N ALA A 102 8.88 8.79 4.83
CA ALA A 102 10.24 9.14 5.25
C ALA A 102 11.29 8.19 4.68
N LEU A 103 11.02 6.88 4.68
CA LEU A 103 11.85 5.88 4.02
C LEU A 103 11.92 6.13 2.51
N LYS A 104 10.80 6.49 1.86
CA LYS A 104 10.78 6.85 0.43
C LYS A 104 11.66 8.06 0.12
N VAL A 105 11.56 9.11 0.91
CA VAL A 105 12.40 10.30 0.74
C VAL A 105 13.87 9.96 0.98
N ARG A 106 14.16 9.11 1.96
CA ARG A 106 15.53 8.77 2.35
C ARG A 106 16.22 7.78 1.41
N TYR A 107 15.46 6.82 0.88
CA TYR A 107 15.94 5.68 0.13
C TYR A 107 15.10 5.47 -1.14
N LYS A 108 14.92 6.53 -1.93
CA LYS A 108 14.02 6.58 -3.08
C LYS A 108 14.15 5.42 -4.08
N ASP A 109 15.35 4.87 -4.26
CA ASP A 109 15.64 3.76 -5.19
C ASP A 109 15.55 2.38 -4.51
N ARG A 110 15.22 2.32 -3.22
CA ARG A 110 15.13 1.11 -2.39
C ARG A 110 13.71 0.80 -1.94
N ILE A 111 12.81 1.78 -1.97
CA ILE A 111 11.42 1.60 -1.54
C ILE A 111 10.47 2.20 -2.57
N THR A 112 9.51 1.39 -3.00
CA THR A 112 8.39 1.78 -3.85
C THR A 112 7.12 1.73 -3.02
N ILE A 113 6.32 2.78 -3.08
CA ILE A 113 5.03 2.89 -2.37
C ILE A 113 3.95 3.17 -3.41
N LEU A 114 3.07 2.20 -3.65
CA LEU A 114 1.94 2.34 -4.57
C LEU A 114 0.73 2.97 -3.87
N ARG A 115 -0.25 3.40 -4.66
CA ARG A 115 -1.53 3.87 -4.14
C ARG A 115 -2.46 2.69 -3.88
N GLY A 116 -3.02 2.61 -2.67
CA GLY A 116 -4.16 1.75 -2.38
C GLY A 116 -5.49 2.51 -2.51
N ASN A 117 -6.60 1.81 -2.34
CA ASN A 117 -7.92 2.45 -2.40
C ASN A 117 -8.20 3.31 -1.14
N HIS A 118 -7.49 3.06 -0.03
CA HIS A 118 -7.58 3.88 1.17
C HIS A 118 -6.76 5.18 1.10
N GLU A 119 -5.84 5.33 0.16
CA GLU A 119 -5.16 6.60 -0.11
C GLU A 119 -6.04 7.57 -0.93
N SER A 120 -7.26 7.79 -0.42
CA SER A 120 -8.36 8.58 -1.00
C SER A 120 -8.98 9.49 0.07
N ARG A 121 -9.33 10.73 -0.31
CA ARG A 121 -10.01 11.68 0.58
C ARG A 121 -11.36 11.14 1.06
N GLN A 122 -12.11 10.50 0.17
CA GLN A 122 -13.46 10.02 0.51
C GLN A 122 -13.42 8.85 1.49
N ILE A 123 -12.49 7.91 1.28
CA ILE A 123 -12.35 6.72 2.12
C ILE A 123 -11.82 7.12 3.50
N THR A 124 -10.75 7.93 3.56
CA THR A 124 -10.13 8.35 4.82
C THR A 124 -11.03 9.17 5.74
N GLN A 125 -12.04 9.85 5.18
CA GLN A 125 -13.06 10.57 5.96
C GLN A 125 -14.00 9.64 6.74
N VAL A 126 -14.14 8.40 6.30
CA VAL A 126 -15.09 7.43 6.88
C VAL A 126 -14.36 6.37 7.70
N TYR A 127 -13.16 5.97 7.30
CA TYR A 127 -12.50 4.77 7.83
C TYR A 127 -11.37 5.01 8.85
N GLY A 128 -11.20 6.26 9.28
CA GLY A 128 -10.51 6.59 10.54
C GLY A 128 -9.30 7.53 10.42
N PHE A 129 -8.66 7.64 9.26
CA PHE A 129 -7.44 8.44 9.12
C PHE A 129 -7.69 9.96 9.30
N TYR A 130 -8.84 10.46 8.83
CA TYR A 130 -9.25 11.84 9.07
C TYR A 130 -9.36 12.15 10.57
N ASP A 131 -10.09 11.29 11.30
CA ASP A 131 -10.29 11.43 12.75
C ASP A 131 -8.99 11.25 13.54
N GLU A 132 -8.12 10.36 13.08
CA GLU A 132 -6.79 10.17 13.66
C GLU A 132 -5.95 11.45 13.53
N CYS A 133 -5.89 12.04 12.34
CA CYS A 133 -5.19 13.30 12.09
C CYS A 133 -5.76 14.42 12.97
N LEU A 134 -7.09 14.57 13.03
CA LEU A 134 -7.74 15.61 13.83
C LEU A 134 -7.43 15.45 15.32
N ARG A 135 -7.46 14.22 15.84
CA ARG A 135 -7.13 13.91 17.24
C ARG A 135 -5.66 14.18 17.57
N LYS A 136 -4.73 13.85 16.65
CA LYS A 136 -3.29 13.95 16.87
C LYS A 136 -2.72 15.36 16.67
N TYR A 137 -3.36 16.18 15.83
CA TYR A 137 -2.86 17.51 15.45
C TYR A 137 -3.82 18.66 15.82
N GLY A 138 -5.03 18.35 16.25
CA GLY A 138 -6.05 19.34 16.62
C GLY A 138 -6.69 20.07 15.44
N ASN A 139 -6.31 19.73 14.20
CA ASN A 139 -6.83 20.32 12.96
C ASN A 139 -6.66 19.34 11.78
N ALA A 140 -7.19 19.70 10.60
CA ALA A 140 -7.20 18.82 9.42
C ALA A 140 -6.01 19.03 8.44
N ASN A 141 -5.02 19.86 8.78
CA ASN A 141 -3.92 20.22 7.87
C ASN A 141 -3.06 19.01 7.52
N VAL A 142 -2.78 18.14 8.48
CA VAL A 142 -1.99 16.91 8.23
C VAL A 142 -2.74 15.94 7.32
N TRP A 143 -4.05 15.73 7.55
CA TRP A 143 -4.87 14.92 6.64
C TRP A 143 -4.87 15.48 5.22
N LYS A 144 -5.05 16.80 5.08
CA LYS A 144 -4.98 17.47 3.76
C LYS A 144 -3.60 17.26 3.11
N THR A 145 -2.53 17.44 3.88
CA THR A 145 -1.15 17.30 3.38
C THR A 145 -0.88 15.89 2.86
N PHE A 146 -1.34 14.85 3.57
CA PHE A 146 -1.19 13.47 3.11
C PHE A 146 -2.09 13.14 1.93
N THR A 147 -3.35 13.55 1.95
CA THR A 147 -4.26 13.27 0.82
C THR A 147 -3.86 14.00 -0.46
N ASP A 148 -3.27 15.20 -0.36
CA ASP A 148 -2.65 15.88 -1.50
C ASP A 148 -1.40 15.12 -2.00
N LEU A 149 -0.62 14.48 -1.12
CA LEU A 149 0.51 13.64 -1.52
C LEU A 149 0.04 12.32 -2.18
N PHE A 150 -1.06 11.74 -1.72
CA PHE A 150 -1.60 10.47 -2.21
C PHE A 150 -1.91 10.51 -3.71
N ASP A 151 -2.28 11.67 -4.24
CA ASP A 151 -2.53 11.86 -5.67
C ASP A 151 -1.28 11.60 -6.54
N TYR A 152 -0.08 11.67 -5.96
CA TYR A 152 1.18 11.45 -6.67
C TYR A 152 1.66 10.01 -6.63
N LEU A 153 1.08 9.15 -5.77
CA LEU A 153 1.50 7.77 -5.62
C LEU A 153 1.30 6.99 -6.93
N PRO A 154 2.32 6.27 -7.43
CA PRO A 154 2.19 5.37 -8.57
C PRO A 154 1.04 4.39 -8.40
N LEU A 155 0.33 4.10 -9.49
CA LEU A 155 -0.81 3.17 -9.47
C LEU A 155 -0.33 1.71 -9.46
N THR A 156 0.77 1.43 -10.14
CA THR A 156 1.26 0.06 -10.37
C THR A 156 2.79 0.05 -10.43
N ALA A 157 3.37 -1.13 -10.32
CA ALA A 157 4.78 -1.39 -10.52
C ALA A 157 5.01 -2.62 -11.40
N LEU A 158 6.20 -2.69 -11.99
CA LEU A 158 6.62 -3.80 -12.83
C LEU A 158 8.02 -4.24 -12.41
N ILE A 159 8.11 -5.44 -11.83
CA ILE A 159 9.36 -6.02 -11.34
C ILE A 159 10.01 -6.83 -12.47
N GLU A 160 11.24 -6.46 -12.85
CA GLU A 160 12.04 -7.10 -13.93
C GLU A 160 11.24 -7.37 -15.22
N ASP A 161 10.34 -6.44 -15.57
CA ASP A 161 9.46 -6.53 -16.74
C ASP A 161 8.57 -7.79 -16.80
N GLN A 162 8.42 -8.52 -15.69
CA GLN A 162 7.76 -9.84 -15.65
C GLN A 162 6.67 -9.99 -14.58
N ILE A 163 6.77 -9.30 -13.44
CA ILE A 163 5.77 -9.39 -12.36
C ILE A 163 5.09 -8.04 -12.23
N PHE A 164 3.79 -8.01 -12.52
CA PHE A 164 2.98 -6.81 -12.46
C PHE A 164 2.36 -6.67 -11.07
N CYS A 165 2.63 -5.56 -10.40
CA CYS A 165 2.20 -5.29 -9.03
C CYS A 165 1.21 -4.12 -8.98
N LEU A 166 0.10 -4.29 -8.28
CA LEU A 166 -0.93 -3.28 -8.08
C LEU A 166 -1.74 -3.56 -6.83
N HIS A 167 -2.48 -2.57 -6.32
CA HIS A 167 -3.32 -2.78 -5.13
C HIS A 167 -4.53 -3.67 -5.42
N GLY A 168 -5.37 -3.18 -6.34
CA GLY A 168 -6.63 -3.77 -6.77
C GLY A 168 -6.42 -4.94 -7.73
N GLY A 169 -6.92 -4.78 -8.95
CA GLY A 169 -6.90 -5.82 -9.94
C GLY A 169 -7.01 -5.26 -11.35
N LEU A 170 -7.31 -6.13 -12.30
CA LEU A 170 -7.39 -5.76 -13.70
C LEU A 170 -8.63 -4.90 -13.98
N SER A 171 -8.61 -4.17 -15.11
CA SER A 171 -9.74 -3.35 -15.58
C SER A 171 -10.19 -3.82 -16.96
N PRO A 172 -11.50 -3.87 -17.25
CA PRO A 172 -12.00 -4.13 -18.60
C PRO A 172 -11.67 -2.99 -19.59
N SER A 173 -11.15 -1.86 -19.10
CA SER A 173 -10.73 -0.71 -19.92
C SER A 173 -9.22 -0.70 -20.21
N ILE A 174 -8.47 -1.70 -19.73
CA ILE A 174 -7.01 -1.76 -19.80
C ILE A 174 -6.59 -3.15 -20.28
N ASP A 175 -6.11 -3.20 -21.52
CA ASP A 175 -5.56 -4.41 -22.13
C ASP A 175 -4.03 -4.44 -22.09
N SER A 176 -3.39 -3.28 -21.90
CA SER A 176 -1.94 -3.12 -21.97
C SER A 176 -1.35 -2.23 -20.87
N LEU A 177 -0.10 -2.51 -20.50
CA LEU A 177 0.67 -1.66 -19.57
C LEU A 177 0.84 -0.22 -20.09
N ASP A 178 0.87 -0.01 -21.41
CA ASP A 178 0.98 1.32 -22.01
C ASP A 178 -0.26 2.18 -21.72
N GLN A 179 -1.46 1.61 -21.71
CA GLN A 179 -2.67 2.35 -21.32
C GLN A 179 -2.56 2.87 -19.88
N ILE A 180 -2.01 2.07 -18.95
CA ILE A 180 -1.78 2.49 -17.56
C ILE A 180 -0.81 3.67 -17.49
N ARG A 181 0.28 3.64 -18.28
CA ARG A 181 1.27 4.72 -18.35
C ARG A 181 0.67 6.06 -18.76
N THR A 182 -0.42 6.06 -19.51
CA THR A 182 -1.09 7.28 -20.01
C THR A 182 -2.16 7.86 -19.08
N LEU A 183 -2.53 7.16 -18.00
CA LEU A 183 -3.55 7.66 -17.07
C LEU A 183 -3.09 8.95 -16.38
N ASP A 184 -3.98 9.92 -16.23
CA ASP A 184 -3.74 11.05 -15.34
C ASP A 184 -4.01 10.62 -13.90
N ARG A 185 -2.96 10.26 -13.16
CA ARG A 185 -3.11 9.78 -11.77
C ARG A 185 -3.27 10.90 -10.75
N ILE A 186 -2.89 12.15 -11.08
CA ILE A 186 -2.77 13.27 -10.14
C ILE A 186 -4.14 13.91 -9.91
N GLN A 187 -5.01 13.11 -9.30
CA GLN A 187 -6.36 13.46 -8.93
C GLN A 187 -6.85 12.53 -7.81
N GLU A 188 -7.96 12.91 -7.20
CA GLU A 188 -8.71 12.00 -6.33
C GLU A 188 -9.14 10.76 -7.10
N VAL A 189 -9.14 9.59 -6.46
CA VAL A 189 -9.60 8.34 -7.07
C VAL A 189 -11.05 8.50 -7.56
N PRO A 190 -11.31 8.34 -8.87
CA PRO A 190 -12.67 8.40 -9.40
C PRO A 190 -13.55 7.27 -8.86
N HIS A 191 -14.87 7.44 -8.93
CA HIS A 191 -15.82 6.38 -8.54
C HIS A 191 -15.87 5.21 -9.54
N GLU A 192 -15.47 5.44 -10.80
CA GLU A 192 -15.48 4.46 -11.88
C GLU A 192 -14.32 4.71 -12.87
N GLY A 193 -14.07 3.74 -13.75
CA GLY A 193 -13.07 3.83 -14.80
C GLY A 193 -11.71 3.23 -14.41
N PRO A 194 -10.73 3.29 -15.32
CA PRO A 194 -9.51 2.47 -15.25
C PRO A 194 -8.71 2.67 -13.96
N MET A 195 -8.59 3.91 -13.47
CA MET A 195 -7.89 4.19 -12.21
C MET A 195 -8.63 3.63 -10.99
N CYS A 196 -9.97 3.68 -10.98
CA CYS A 196 -10.78 3.06 -9.93
C CYS A 196 -10.58 1.55 -9.94
N ASP A 197 -10.70 0.93 -11.11
CA ASP A 197 -10.61 -0.52 -11.28
C ASP A 197 -9.26 -1.08 -10.82
N LEU A 198 -8.14 -0.39 -11.12
CA LEU A 198 -6.80 -0.77 -10.69
C LEU A 198 -6.63 -0.80 -9.17
N LEU A 199 -7.46 -0.06 -8.42
CA LEU A 199 -7.41 0.03 -6.97
C LEU A 199 -8.49 -0.80 -6.27
N TRP A 200 -9.57 -1.17 -6.96
CA TRP A 200 -10.77 -1.78 -6.34
C TRP A 200 -11.13 -3.19 -6.84
N SER A 201 -10.58 -3.62 -7.99
CA SER A 201 -11.00 -4.89 -8.59
C SER A 201 -10.42 -6.11 -7.86
N ASP A 202 -11.13 -7.23 -7.97
CA ASP A 202 -10.83 -8.48 -7.26
C ASP A 202 -10.82 -9.71 -8.19
N PRO A 203 -9.93 -10.69 -7.98
CA PRO A 203 -10.03 -11.98 -8.65
C PRO A 203 -11.29 -12.74 -8.19
N ASP A 204 -11.88 -13.51 -9.10
CA ASP A 204 -13.08 -14.32 -8.88
C ASP A 204 -12.93 -15.69 -9.55
N ASP A 205 -13.61 -16.70 -9.03
CA ASP A 205 -13.64 -18.05 -9.61
C ASP A 205 -14.52 -18.11 -10.87
N ARG A 206 -15.40 -17.12 -11.05
CA ARG A 206 -16.24 -16.99 -12.25
C ARG A 206 -15.42 -16.53 -13.45
N CYS A 207 -15.69 -17.13 -14.60
CA CYS A 207 -15.09 -16.77 -15.89
C CYS A 207 -15.55 -15.36 -16.35
N GLY A 208 -14.63 -14.61 -16.98
CA GLY A 208 -14.87 -13.28 -17.51
C GLY A 208 -14.92 -12.18 -16.45
N TRP A 209 -15.59 -11.08 -16.79
CA TRP A 209 -15.79 -9.95 -15.89
C TRP A 209 -17.12 -10.04 -15.14
N GLY A 210 -17.14 -9.61 -13.88
CA GLY A 210 -18.36 -9.44 -13.09
C GLY A 210 -18.39 -8.12 -12.34
N ILE A 211 -19.57 -7.71 -11.89
CA ILE A 211 -19.72 -6.50 -11.06
C ILE A 211 -19.14 -6.76 -9.66
N SER A 212 -18.28 -5.86 -9.18
CA SER A 212 -17.71 -5.96 -7.85
C SER A 212 -18.76 -5.79 -6.75
N PRO A 213 -18.79 -6.67 -5.73
CA PRO A 213 -19.67 -6.51 -4.57
C PRO A 213 -19.30 -5.29 -3.70
N ARG A 214 -18.13 -4.66 -3.94
CA ARG A 214 -17.67 -3.47 -3.23
C ARG A 214 -18.39 -2.19 -3.64
N GLY A 215 -19.13 -2.23 -4.75
CA GLY A 215 -19.75 -1.05 -5.36
C GLY A 215 -18.79 -0.18 -6.19
N ALA A 216 -17.54 -0.63 -6.37
CA ALA A 216 -16.51 -0.02 -7.21
C ALA A 216 -15.59 -1.12 -7.76
N GLY A 217 -15.05 -0.92 -8.97
CA GLY A 217 -14.24 -1.91 -9.68
C GLY A 217 -15.03 -3.12 -10.20
N TYR A 218 -14.30 -4.14 -10.63
CA TYR A 218 -14.85 -5.37 -11.19
C TYR A 218 -14.33 -6.61 -10.47
N THR A 219 -15.00 -7.73 -10.71
CA THR A 219 -14.43 -9.06 -10.50
C THR A 219 -13.88 -9.57 -11.82
N PHE A 220 -12.77 -10.30 -11.80
CA PHE A 220 -12.16 -10.86 -13.01
C PHE A 220 -11.79 -12.34 -12.83
N GLY A 221 -12.09 -13.13 -13.85
CA GLY A 221 -11.81 -14.57 -13.89
C GLY A 221 -10.38 -14.92 -14.31
N GLN A 222 -10.06 -16.21 -14.21
CA GLN A 222 -8.77 -16.76 -14.62
C GLN A 222 -8.45 -16.49 -16.10
N ASP A 223 -9.45 -16.56 -16.98
CA ASP A 223 -9.30 -16.29 -18.42
C ASP A 223 -8.84 -14.86 -18.71
N ILE A 224 -9.30 -13.90 -17.89
CA ILE A 224 -8.91 -12.50 -17.97
C ILE A 224 -7.45 -12.33 -17.53
N ALA A 225 -7.08 -12.93 -16.39
CA ALA A 225 -5.71 -12.86 -15.88
C ALA A 225 -4.70 -13.51 -16.84
N GLU A 226 -5.02 -14.68 -17.39
CA GLU A 226 -4.19 -15.37 -18.39
C GLU A 226 -4.01 -14.52 -19.65
N THR A 227 -5.11 -13.96 -20.18
CA THR A 227 -5.08 -13.11 -21.37
C THR A 227 -4.23 -11.88 -21.15
N PHE A 228 -4.42 -11.18 -20.03
CA PHE A 228 -3.66 -9.98 -19.70
C PHE A 228 -2.18 -10.29 -19.54
N ASN A 229 -1.83 -11.35 -18.80
CA ASN A 229 -0.45 -11.78 -18.61
C ASN A 229 0.21 -12.13 -19.94
N HIS A 230 -0.46 -12.94 -20.77
CA HIS A 230 0.05 -13.33 -22.08
C HIS A 230 0.31 -12.13 -22.99
N ASN A 231 -0.66 -11.21 -23.11
CA ASN A 231 -0.57 -10.06 -23.99
C ASN A 231 0.53 -9.06 -23.57
N ASN A 232 0.84 -9.01 -22.28
CA ASN A 232 1.84 -8.09 -21.73
C ASN A 232 3.18 -8.76 -21.41
N GLY A 233 3.35 -10.05 -21.72
CA GLY A 233 4.58 -10.79 -21.44
C GLY A 233 4.87 -11.01 -19.95
N LEU A 234 3.83 -11.04 -19.13
CA LEU A 234 3.92 -11.17 -17.67
C LEU A 234 3.86 -12.64 -17.25
N THR A 235 4.50 -12.92 -16.12
CA THR A 235 4.47 -14.21 -15.44
C THR A 235 3.47 -14.25 -14.29
N LEU A 236 3.14 -13.09 -13.74
CA LEU A 236 2.36 -12.97 -12.50
C LEU A 236 1.76 -11.57 -12.35
N VAL A 237 0.50 -11.53 -11.89
CA VAL A 237 -0.09 -10.38 -11.23
C VAL A 237 0.01 -10.56 -9.71
N ALA A 238 0.77 -9.71 -9.03
CA ALA A 238 0.84 -9.69 -7.57
C ALA A 238 0.02 -8.51 -7.03
N ARG A 239 -0.92 -8.79 -6.12
CA ARG A 239 -1.89 -7.80 -5.67
C ARG A 239 -2.23 -7.88 -4.18
N ALA A 240 -2.96 -6.90 -3.65
CA ALA A 240 -3.26 -6.76 -2.21
C ALA A 240 -4.78 -6.77 -1.88
N HIS A 241 -5.30 -5.82 -1.08
CA HIS A 241 -6.72 -5.39 -0.91
C HIS A 241 -7.74 -6.41 -0.36
N GLN A 242 -7.56 -7.70 -0.61
CA GLN A 242 -8.40 -8.77 -0.09
C GLN A 242 -7.72 -9.44 1.09
N LEU A 243 -8.39 -9.39 2.24
CA LEU A 243 -7.99 -10.19 3.38
C LEU A 243 -8.03 -11.67 3.00
N VAL A 244 -6.90 -12.34 3.20
CA VAL A 244 -6.72 -13.78 3.04
C VAL A 244 -6.20 -14.34 4.36
N MET A 245 -6.77 -15.46 4.82
CA MET A 245 -6.54 -15.95 6.19
C MET A 245 -5.08 -16.32 6.48
N GLU A 246 -4.35 -16.78 5.47
CA GLU A 246 -2.95 -17.19 5.58
C GLU A 246 -1.97 -16.04 5.26
N GLY A 247 -2.46 -14.82 5.06
CA GLY A 247 -1.65 -13.66 4.65
C GLY A 247 -1.26 -13.65 3.17
N TYR A 248 -1.33 -14.78 2.46
CA TYR A 248 -1.27 -14.81 1.00
C TYR A 248 -2.19 -15.90 0.42
N ASN A 249 -2.57 -15.76 -0.84
CA ASN A 249 -3.36 -16.77 -1.57
C ASN A 249 -3.03 -16.77 -3.06
N TRP A 250 -2.84 -17.97 -3.62
CA TRP A 250 -2.71 -18.15 -5.07
C TRP A 250 -4.09 -18.39 -5.69
N SER A 251 -4.35 -17.74 -6.82
CA SER A 251 -5.56 -17.96 -7.61
C SER A 251 -5.23 -18.03 -9.11
N HIS A 252 -6.24 -18.40 -9.90
CA HIS A 252 -6.17 -18.38 -11.38
C HIS A 252 -4.98 -19.17 -11.95
N ASP A 253 -4.81 -20.40 -11.48
CA ASP A 253 -3.66 -21.27 -11.83
C ASP A 253 -2.29 -20.57 -11.69
N ARG A 254 -2.14 -19.80 -10.60
CA ARG A 254 -0.94 -19.01 -10.27
C ARG A 254 -0.66 -17.82 -11.20
N ASN A 255 -1.61 -17.41 -12.02
CA ASN A 255 -1.52 -16.12 -12.72
C ASN A 255 -1.68 -14.93 -11.78
N VAL A 256 -2.29 -15.14 -10.61
CA VAL A 256 -2.54 -14.09 -9.62
C VAL A 256 -2.14 -14.57 -8.22
N VAL A 257 -1.49 -13.68 -7.48
CA VAL A 257 -1.28 -13.86 -6.03
C VAL A 257 -1.82 -12.65 -5.27
N THR A 258 -2.59 -12.92 -4.23
CA THR A 258 -3.01 -11.92 -3.24
C THR A 258 -2.07 -11.98 -2.04
N ILE A 259 -1.54 -10.83 -1.60
CA ILE A 259 -0.67 -10.67 -0.43
C ILE A 259 -1.31 -9.66 0.52
N PHE A 260 -1.40 -10.01 1.79
CA PHE A 260 -2.02 -9.19 2.83
C PHE A 260 -1.07 -9.12 4.03
N SER A 261 -0.66 -7.91 4.42
CA SER A 261 0.45 -7.71 5.37
C SER A 261 0.01 -7.18 6.74
N ALA A 262 -1.30 -7.17 7.04
CA ALA A 262 -1.87 -6.77 8.32
C ALA A 262 -2.40 -8.01 9.11
N PRO A 263 -1.64 -8.54 10.07
CA PRO A 263 -2.05 -9.74 10.80
C PRO A 263 -3.15 -9.42 11.82
N ASN A 264 -4.04 -10.38 12.07
CA ASN A 264 -5.24 -10.21 12.88
C ASN A 264 -5.95 -8.88 12.59
N TYR A 265 -6.28 -8.66 11.31
CA TYR A 265 -6.78 -7.40 10.80
C TYR A 265 -7.94 -6.84 11.63
N CYS A 266 -7.96 -5.51 11.80
CA CYS A 266 -8.92 -4.81 12.65
C CYS A 266 -8.97 -5.36 14.10
N TYR A 267 -7.88 -6.02 14.54
CA TYR A 267 -7.74 -6.68 15.83
C TYR A 267 -8.74 -7.82 16.09
N ARG A 268 -9.35 -8.38 15.03
CA ARG A 268 -10.48 -9.32 15.16
C ARG A 268 -10.55 -10.43 14.11
N CYS A 269 -9.97 -10.24 12.92
CA CYS A 269 -10.16 -11.17 11.81
C CYS A 269 -9.38 -12.49 12.01
N GLY A 270 -8.34 -12.49 12.84
CA GLY A 270 -7.57 -13.71 13.17
C GLY A 270 -6.73 -14.28 12.02
N ASN A 271 -6.54 -13.54 10.92
CA ASN A 271 -5.67 -13.93 9.82
C ASN A 271 -4.18 -13.78 10.19
N GLN A 272 -3.32 -14.53 9.52
CA GLN A 272 -1.89 -14.24 9.44
C GLN A 272 -1.64 -13.12 8.41
N ALA A 273 -0.45 -12.54 8.45
CA ALA A 273 0.08 -11.68 7.41
C ALA A 273 1.18 -12.39 6.63
N ALA A 274 1.47 -11.91 5.42
CA ALA A 274 2.63 -12.37 4.67
C ALA A 274 3.32 -11.23 3.91
N ILE A 275 4.57 -11.49 3.53
CA ILE A 275 5.35 -10.75 2.54
C ILE A 275 5.90 -11.72 1.50
N MET A 276 6.12 -11.25 0.28
CA MET A 276 6.70 -12.04 -0.82
C MET A 276 8.10 -11.51 -1.14
N GLU A 277 9.13 -12.28 -0.79
CA GLU A 277 10.51 -11.99 -1.16
C GLU A 277 10.77 -12.51 -2.56
N ILE A 278 11.38 -11.69 -3.41
CA ILE A 278 11.81 -12.05 -4.76
C ILE A 278 13.32 -11.87 -4.85
N ASP A 279 14.04 -12.95 -5.13
CA ASP A 279 15.50 -12.91 -5.26
C ASP A 279 15.96 -12.37 -6.62
N GLU A 280 17.27 -12.26 -6.80
CA GLU A 280 17.96 -11.85 -8.04
C GLU A 280 17.73 -12.77 -9.25
N HIS A 281 17.08 -13.91 -9.06
CA HIS A 281 16.72 -14.88 -10.10
C HIS A 281 15.20 -14.99 -10.31
N LEU A 282 14.43 -14.02 -9.80
CA LEU A 282 12.96 -14.01 -9.85
C LEU A 282 12.29 -15.18 -9.13
N LYS A 283 13.01 -15.88 -8.27
CA LYS A 283 12.40 -16.88 -7.41
C LYS A 283 11.75 -16.17 -6.24
N TYR A 284 10.46 -16.44 -6.04
CA TYR A 284 9.70 -15.88 -4.93
C TYR A 284 9.48 -16.87 -3.79
N THR A 285 9.55 -16.37 -2.56
CA THR A 285 9.22 -17.09 -1.31
C THR A 285 8.32 -16.24 -0.45
N PHE A 286 7.39 -16.87 0.27
CA PHE A 286 6.48 -16.18 1.20
C PHE A 286 6.95 -16.37 2.63
N LEU A 287 7.00 -15.27 3.37
CA LEU A 287 7.24 -15.27 4.81
C LEU A 287 5.94 -14.85 5.49
N GLN A 288 5.34 -15.77 6.26
CA GLN A 288 4.13 -15.51 7.03
C GLN A 288 4.48 -15.07 8.45
N PHE A 289 3.62 -14.26 9.06
CA PHE A 289 3.80 -13.81 10.43
C PHE A 289 2.50 -13.49 11.16
N ASP A 290 2.56 -13.63 12.47
CA ASP A 290 1.49 -13.34 13.41
C ASP A 290 1.60 -11.91 13.95
N PRO A 291 0.57 -11.37 14.63
CA PRO A 291 0.62 -10.03 15.19
C PRO A 291 1.76 -9.84 16.18
N ALA A 292 2.36 -8.64 16.17
CA ALA A 292 3.43 -8.28 17.07
C ALA A 292 2.98 -8.39 18.55
N PRO A 293 3.88 -8.77 19.47
CA PRO A 293 3.55 -8.82 20.90
C PRO A 293 3.09 -7.46 21.42
N ARG A 294 1.82 -7.37 21.84
CA ARG A 294 1.21 -6.16 22.38
C ARG A 294 1.82 -5.81 23.75
N LYS A 295 2.71 -4.82 23.81
CA LYS A 295 3.16 -4.26 25.09
C LYS A 295 2.08 -3.34 25.67
N GLY A 296 1.31 -3.87 26.63
CA GLY A 296 0.45 -3.06 27.50
C GLY A 296 -0.70 -2.37 26.76
N GLU A 297 -1.54 -3.12 26.06
CA GLU A 297 -2.75 -2.54 25.47
C GLU A 297 -3.60 -1.81 26.51
N PRO A 298 -4.06 -0.59 26.23
CA PRO A 298 -5.14 -0.02 27.01
C PRO A 298 -6.31 -1.00 26.95
N HIS A 299 -6.87 -1.35 28.12
CA HIS A 299 -8.15 -2.05 28.18
C HIS A 299 -9.12 -1.33 27.24
N VAL A 300 -9.53 -2.00 26.15
CA VAL A 300 -10.58 -1.52 25.25
C VAL A 300 -11.88 -1.60 26.04
N THR A 301 -12.13 -0.63 26.90
CA THR A 301 -13.43 -0.42 27.51
C THR A 301 -14.12 0.74 26.80
N ARG A 302 -15.19 0.35 26.08
CA ARG A 302 -16.30 1.11 25.45
C ARG A 302 -16.19 1.37 23.95
N ARG A 303 -16.98 0.54 23.24
CA ARG A 303 -17.35 0.56 21.80
C ARG A 303 -16.16 0.58 20.86
N THR A 304 -15.85 -0.59 20.31
CA THR A 304 -15.14 -0.73 19.03
C THR A 304 -15.70 0.31 18.05
N PRO A 305 -14.86 1.25 17.55
CA PRO A 305 -15.33 2.23 16.57
C PRO A 305 -15.98 1.56 15.36
N ASP A 306 -17.03 2.17 14.81
CA ASP A 306 -17.85 1.54 13.76
C ASP A 306 -17.05 1.25 12.48
N TYR A 307 -15.95 1.97 12.23
CA TYR A 307 -15.07 1.71 11.09
C TYR A 307 -14.14 0.49 11.26
N PHE A 308 -14.17 -0.21 12.40
CA PHE A 308 -13.57 -1.55 12.54
C PHE A 308 -14.54 -2.69 12.17
N LEU A 309 -15.77 -2.34 11.75
CA LEU A 309 -16.78 -3.26 11.24
C LEU A 309 -16.69 -3.44 9.72
#